data_AF-K8ZAE4-F1
#
_entry.id   AF-K8ZAE4-F1
#
_cell.length_a   1.000
_cell.length_b   1.000
_cell.length_c   1.000
_cell.angle_alpha   90.00
_cell.angle_beta   90.00
_cell.angle_gamma   90.00
#
_symmetry.space_group_name_H-M   'P 1'
#
loop_
_entity.id
_entity.type
_entity.pdbx_description
1 polymer ?
#
loop_
_entity_poly.entity_id
_entity_poly.type
_entity_poly.pdbx_seq_one_letter_code
_entity_poly.pdbx_strand_id
1 'polypeptide(L)'
;MDNEEWIRLSRQALYQAHIYRHNCNYEDYQQIALEEGWKVIQKKPDAKKSYLLQAMVWRIQDEKYRTQRRSREIATAVEEQNQPTTTFSEEEELFWNLLYYEVQAKLTQIEWIILHHYFHYGETLQEIAGHSPYTLCQLHYWKKKCLFHLQEFYQKEKVGD
;
A
#
# COMPACT_ATOMS: atom_id res chain seq x y z
N MET A 1 -32.46 -20.61 -24.36
CA MET A 1 -32.09 -20.38 -22.95
C MET A 1 -33.06 -19.35 -22.42
N ASP A 2 -33.79 -19.65 -21.35
CA ASP A 2 -34.73 -18.69 -20.75
C ASP A 2 -33.97 -17.64 -19.90
N ASN A 3 -34.67 -16.57 -19.51
CA ASN A 3 -34.08 -15.49 -18.71
C ASN A 3 -33.58 -15.99 -17.34
N GLU A 4 -34.27 -16.94 -16.72
CA GLU A 4 -33.86 -17.48 -15.41
C GLU A 4 -32.54 -18.26 -15.49
N GLU A 5 -32.33 -18.99 -16.58
CA GLU A 5 -31.09 -19.73 -16.84
C GLU A 5 -29.90 -18.81 -17.08
N TRP A 6 -30.09 -17.69 -17.78
CA TRP A 6 -29.07 -16.64 -17.92
C TRP A 6 -28.69 -16.01 -16.57
N ILE A 7 -29.68 -15.69 -15.75
CA ILE A 7 -29.45 -15.12 -14.42
C ILE A 7 -28.71 -16.13 -13.53
N ARG A 8 -29.06 -17.41 -13.59
CA ARG A 8 -28.38 -18.47 -12.84
C ARG A 8 -26.95 -18.67 -13.31
N LEU A 9 -26.70 -18.66 -14.62
CA LEU A 9 -25.36 -18.81 -15.19
C LEU A 9 -24.46 -17.62 -14.84
N SER A 10 -24.97 -16.39 -14.91
CA SER A 10 -24.22 -15.20 -14.50
C SER A 10 -23.89 -15.23 -13.01
N ARG A 11 -24.82 -15.60 -12.13
CA ARG A 11 -24.54 -15.80 -10.70
C ARG A 11 -23.45 -16.85 -10.45
N GLN A 12 -23.46 -17.94 -11.21
CA GLN A 12 -22.42 -18.97 -11.16
C GLN A 12 -21.06 -18.42 -11.61
N ALA A 13 -21.02 -17.61 -12.66
CA ALA A 13 -19.80 -16.95 -13.14
C ALA A 13 -19.22 -16.01 -12.07
N LEU A 14 -20.06 -15.20 -11.43
CA LEU A 14 -19.66 -14.30 -10.36
C LEU A 14 -19.07 -15.06 -9.18
N TYR A 15 -19.71 -16.16 -8.77
CA TYR A 15 -19.20 -17.02 -7.70
C TYR A 15 -17.81 -17.59 -8.03
N GLN A 16 -17.60 -18.08 -9.26
CA GLN A 16 -16.29 -18.57 -9.72
C GLN A 16 -15.22 -17.46 -9.83
N ALA A 17 -15.63 -16.22 -10.06
CA ALA A 17 -14.74 -15.05 -10.04
C ALA A 17 -14.49 -14.48 -8.62
N HIS A 18 -15.02 -15.14 -7.58
CA HIS A 18 -14.99 -14.69 -6.18
C HIS A 18 -15.66 -13.33 -5.96
N ILE A 19 -16.81 -13.12 -6.62
CA ILE A 19 -17.67 -11.95 -6.43
C ILE A 19 -18.98 -12.40 -5.78
N TYR A 20 -19.15 -12.01 -4.52
CA TYR A 20 -20.28 -12.41 -3.69
C TYR A 20 -21.32 -11.29 -3.60
N ARG A 21 -22.56 -11.61 -3.23
CA ARG A 21 -23.69 -10.66 -3.20
C ARG A 21 -23.49 -9.40 -2.35
N HIS A 22 -22.58 -9.42 -1.38
CA HIS A 22 -22.26 -8.26 -0.55
C HIS A 22 -21.22 -7.32 -1.21
N ASN A 23 -20.69 -7.67 -2.38
CA ASN A 23 -19.83 -6.78 -3.14
C ASN A 23 -20.65 -5.57 -3.61
N CYS A 24 -20.16 -4.35 -3.37
CA CYS A 24 -20.85 -3.12 -3.75
C CYS A 24 -21.13 -2.99 -5.25
N ASN A 25 -20.34 -3.66 -6.09
CA ASN A 25 -20.46 -3.64 -7.54
C ASN A 25 -21.02 -4.97 -8.08
N TYR A 26 -21.70 -5.76 -7.23
CA TYR A 26 -22.19 -7.09 -7.61
C TYR A 26 -23.08 -7.05 -8.85
N GLU A 27 -24.02 -6.09 -8.92
CA GLU A 27 -24.95 -5.94 -10.04
C GLU A 27 -24.21 -5.54 -11.32
N ASP A 28 -23.20 -4.67 -11.22
CA ASP A 28 -22.36 -4.26 -12.36
C ASP A 28 -21.62 -5.46 -12.95
N TYR A 29 -20.98 -6.26 -12.10
CA TYR A 29 -20.31 -7.49 -12.55
C TYR A 29 -21.30 -8.51 -13.14
N GLN A 30 -22.52 -8.57 -12.61
CA GLN A 30 -23.57 -9.42 -13.16
C GLN A 30 -23.98 -8.97 -14.56
N GLN A 31 -24.13 -7.66 -14.78
CA GLN A 31 -24.41 -7.10 -16.10
C GLN A 31 -23.28 -7.40 -17.08
N ILE A 32 -22.01 -7.21 -16.69
CA ILE A 32 -20.84 -7.53 -17.52
C ILE A 32 -20.85 -9.01 -17.94
N ALA A 33 -21.17 -9.92 -17.02
CA ALA A 33 -21.28 -11.34 -17.31
C ALA A 33 -22.36 -11.61 -18.37
N LEU A 34 -23.55 -11.04 -18.21
CA LEU A 34 -24.66 -11.20 -19.15
C LEU A 34 -24.33 -10.66 -20.53
N GLU A 35 -23.71 -9.48 -20.62
CA GLU A 35 -23.28 -8.87 -21.88
C GLU A 35 -22.26 -9.74 -22.61
N GLU A 36 -21.27 -10.29 -21.90
CA GLU A 36 -20.28 -11.18 -22.51
C GLU A 36 -20.92 -12.48 -23.00
N GLY A 37 -21.79 -13.07 -22.19
CA GLY A 37 -22.55 -14.25 -22.59
C GLY A 37 -23.38 -14.01 -23.86
N TRP A 38 -24.05 -12.87 -23.94
CA TRP A 38 -24.83 -12.47 -25.12
C TRP A 38 -23.94 -12.31 -26.36
N LYS A 39 -22.79 -11.62 -26.23
CA LYS A 39 -21.80 -11.47 -27.31
C LYS A 39 -21.30 -12.82 -27.82
N VAL A 40 -21.07 -13.78 -26.93
CA VAL A 40 -20.63 -15.12 -27.32
C VAL A 40 -21.71 -15.85 -28.10
N ILE A 41 -22.98 -15.80 -27.66
CA ILE A 41 -24.08 -16.44 -28.40
C ILE A 41 -24.30 -15.80 -29.77
N GLN A 42 -24.18 -14.47 -29.89
CA GLN A 42 -24.26 -13.80 -31.19
C GLN A 42 -23.21 -14.30 -32.18
N LYS A 43 -22.00 -14.62 -31.70
CA LYS A 43 -20.90 -15.14 -32.54
C LYS A 43 -20.95 -16.65 -32.73
N LYS A 44 -21.44 -17.38 -31.72
CA LYS A 44 -21.50 -18.85 -31.66
C LYS A 44 -22.83 -19.27 -31.02
N PRO A 45 -23.92 -19.34 -31.80
CA PRO A 45 -25.26 -19.67 -31.29
C PRO A 45 -25.33 -21.01 -30.55
N ASP A 46 -24.52 -21.98 -30.98
CA ASP A 46 -24.45 -23.33 -30.42
C ASP A 46 -23.41 -23.48 -29.29
N ALA A 47 -22.95 -22.38 -28.71
CA ALA A 47 -21.97 -22.42 -27.63
C ALA A 47 -22.47 -23.23 -26.42
N LYS A 48 -21.64 -24.18 -25.96
CA LYS A 48 -21.93 -24.96 -24.75
C LYS A 48 -21.98 -24.05 -23.52
N LYS A 49 -22.83 -24.39 -22.55
CA LYS A 49 -22.97 -23.64 -21.27
C LYS A 49 -21.64 -23.48 -20.53
N SER A 50 -20.78 -24.51 -20.54
CA SER A 50 -19.45 -24.43 -19.94
C SER A 50 -18.55 -23.39 -20.61
N TYR A 51 -18.64 -23.24 -21.94
CA TYR A 51 -17.90 -22.22 -22.68
C TYR A 51 -18.42 -20.82 -22.36
N LEU A 52 -19.75 -20.65 -22.30
CA LEU A 52 -20.37 -19.39 -21.89
C LEU A 52 -19.95 -18.99 -20.48
N LEU A 53 -20.03 -19.94 -19.53
CA LEU A 53 -19.58 -19.73 -18.15
C LEU A 53 -18.11 -19.28 -18.10
N GLN A 54 -17.23 -19.98 -18.81
CA GLN A 54 -15.80 -19.64 -18.83
C GLN A 54 -15.55 -18.24 -19.41
N ALA A 55 -16.24 -17.88 -20.49
CA ALA A 55 -16.12 -16.56 -21.11
C ALA A 55 -16.58 -15.44 -20.15
N MET A 56 -17.72 -15.64 -19.48
CA MET A 56 -18.21 -14.72 -18.45
C MET A 56 -17.20 -14.54 -17.32
N VAL A 57 -16.68 -15.64 -16.77
CA VAL A 57 -15.68 -15.62 -15.69
C VAL A 57 -14.44 -14.84 -16.09
N TRP A 58 -13.91 -15.10 -17.29
CA TRP A 58 -12.73 -14.38 -17.79
C TRP A 58 -12.98 -12.89 -17.96
N ARG A 59 -14.14 -12.49 -18.47
CA ARG A 59 -14.45 -11.07 -18.64
C ARG A 59 -14.61 -10.35 -17.29
N ILE A 60 -15.24 -11.00 -16.32
CA ILE A 60 -15.33 -10.49 -14.94
C ILE A 60 -13.93 -10.32 -14.33
N GLN A 61 -13.07 -11.32 -14.48
CA GLN A 61 -11.70 -11.28 -13.96
C GLN A 61 -10.88 -10.17 -14.62
N ASP A 62 -10.96 -10.02 -15.95
CA ASP A 62 -10.32 -8.94 -16.68
C ASP A 62 -10.76 -7.57 -16.17
N GLU A 63 -12.07 -7.36 -15.97
CA GLU A 63 -12.57 -6.10 -15.42
C GLU A 63 -12.05 -5.84 -14.00
N LYS A 64 -12.07 -6.86 -13.14
CA LYS A 64 -11.54 -6.79 -11.77
C LYS A 64 -10.06 -6.38 -11.77
N TYR A 65 -9.25 -6.97 -12.65
CA TYR A 65 -7.83 -6.61 -12.77
C TYR A 65 -7.64 -5.17 -13.26
N ARG A 66 -8.45 -4.70 -14.21
CA ARG A 66 -8.41 -3.31 -14.70
C ARG A 66 -8.75 -2.32 -13.59
N THR A 67 -9.81 -2.58 -12.82
CA THR A 67 -10.17 -1.73 -11.68
C THR A 67 -9.05 -1.69 -10.63
N GLN A 68 -8.49 -2.86 -10.27
CA GLN A 68 -7.38 -2.94 -9.32
C GLN A 68 -6.14 -2.18 -9.81
N ARG A 69 -5.81 -2.29 -11.09
CA ARG A 69 -4.68 -1.55 -11.67
C ARG A 69 -4.92 -0.05 -11.61
N ARG A 70 -6.11 0.42 -11.99
CA ARG A 70 -6.48 1.84 -11.91
C ARG A 70 -6.43 2.37 -10.48
N SER A 71 -6.89 1.60 -9.51
CA SER A 71 -6.79 1.96 -8.09
C SER A 71 -5.34 2.06 -7.61
N ARG A 72 -4.44 1.18 -8.09
CA ARG A 72 -3.00 1.28 -7.78
C ARG A 72 -2.39 2.54 -8.39
N GLU A 73 -2.68 2.82 -9.67
CA GLU A 73 -2.17 4.03 -10.34
C GLU A 73 -2.63 5.31 -9.61
N ILE A 74 -3.88 5.34 -9.14
CA ILE A 74 -4.39 6.45 -8.31
C ILE A 74 -3.68 6.50 -6.95
N ALA A 75 -3.50 5.37 -6.27
CA ALA A 75 -2.80 5.33 -4.99
C ALA A 75 -1.36 5.83 -5.10
N THR A 76 -0.64 5.41 -6.15
CA THR A 76 0.71 5.89 -6.45
C THR A 76 0.72 7.38 -6.75
N ALA A 77 -0.21 7.89 -7.56
CA ALA A 77 -0.29 9.33 -7.84
C ALA A 77 -0.61 10.16 -6.58
N VAL A 78 -1.43 9.63 -5.67
CA VAL A 78 -1.73 10.26 -4.37
C VAL A 78 -0.51 10.21 -3.44
N GLU A 79 0.25 9.11 -3.43
CA GLU A 79 1.51 9.01 -2.69
C GLU A 79 2.56 9.99 -3.25
N GLU A 80 2.67 10.11 -4.57
CA GLU A 80 3.57 11.09 -5.23
C GLU A 80 3.17 12.54 -4.92
N GLN A 81 1.88 12.87 -4.84
CA GLN A 81 1.40 14.19 -4.43
C GLN A 81 1.54 14.46 -2.93
N ASN A 82 1.57 13.42 -2.11
CA ASN A 82 1.78 13.51 -0.67
C ASN A 82 3.23 13.23 -0.27
N GLN A 83 4.16 13.10 -1.22
CA GLN A 83 5.58 13.16 -0.88
C GLN A 83 5.81 14.54 -0.27
N PRO A 84 6.18 14.62 1.02
CA PRO A 84 6.60 15.89 1.57
C PRO A 84 7.82 16.31 0.75
N THR A 85 7.70 17.41 -0.01
CA THR A 85 8.88 18.20 -0.35
C THR A 85 9.36 18.76 0.97
N THR A 86 10.16 17.98 1.70
CA THR A 86 10.86 18.44 2.89
C THR A 86 11.99 19.36 2.39
N THR A 87 11.63 20.56 1.98
CA THR A 87 12.53 21.69 2.16
C THR A 87 12.45 22.01 3.64
N PHE A 88 13.42 21.50 4.40
CA PHE A 88 13.66 21.98 5.76
C PHE A 88 13.72 23.51 5.71
N SER A 89 13.10 24.18 6.70
CA SER A 89 13.44 25.59 6.90
C SER A 89 14.93 25.68 7.28
N GLU A 90 15.59 26.79 6.97
CA GLU A 90 17.00 27.00 7.36
C GLU A 90 17.21 26.78 8.87
N GLU A 91 16.19 27.02 9.69
CA GLU A 91 16.20 26.80 11.14
C GLU A 91 16.17 25.30 11.51
N GLU A 92 15.41 24.47 10.80
CA GLU A 92 15.38 23.03 11.03
C GLU A 92 16.69 22.37 10.59
N GLU A 93 17.28 22.82 9.49
CA GLU A 93 18.58 22.34 9.02
C GLU A 93 19.71 22.74 9.99
N LEU A 94 19.67 23.96 10.53
CA LEU A 94 20.61 24.42 11.57
C LEU A 94 20.46 23.62 12.88
N PHE A 95 19.22 23.35 13.29
CA PHE A 95 18.92 22.52 14.45
C PHE A 95 19.46 21.09 14.29
N TRP A 96 19.20 20.45 13.14
CA TRP A 96 19.74 19.13 12.85
C TRP A 96 21.26 19.13 12.80
N ASN A 97 21.89 20.16 12.24
CA ASN A 97 23.34 20.29 12.24
C ASN A 97 23.91 20.41 13.66
N LEU A 98 23.33 21.25 14.52
CA LEU A 98 23.75 21.38 15.93
C LEU A 98 23.59 20.06 16.69
N LEU A 99 22.44 19.40 16.52
CA LEU A 99 22.17 18.10 17.11
C LEU A 99 23.15 17.03 16.61
N TYR A 100 23.47 17.04 15.32
CA TYR A 100 24.43 16.14 14.70
C TYR A 100 25.82 16.33 15.33
N TYR A 101 26.32 17.56 15.42
CA TYR A 101 27.65 17.82 15.99
C TYR A 101 27.74 17.55 17.51
N GLU A 102 26.71 17.90 18.28
CA GLU A 102 26.79 17.79 19.75
C GLU A 102 26.42 16.40 20.30
N VAL A 103 25.59 15.65 19.59
CA VAL A 103 25.13 14.33 20.02
C VAL A 103 25.97 13.21 19.41
N GLN A 104 26.56 13.37 18.20
CA GLN A 104 27.40 12.36 17.55
C GLN A 104 28.54 11.84 18.44
N ALA A 105 29.18 12.72 19.23
CA ALA A 105 30.27 12.34 20.12
C ALA A 105 29.84 11.42 21.29
N LYS A 106 28.53 11.33 21.56
CA LYS A 106 27.94 10.57 22.69
C LYS A 106 27.21 9.30 22.25
N LEU A 107 27.00 9.13 20.94
CA LEU A 107 26.27 7.99 20.39
C LEU A 107 27.21 6.88 19.97
N THR A 108 26.79 5.65 20.24
CA THR A 108 27.37 4.47 19.61
C THR A 108 27.03 4.45 18.13
N GLN A 109 27.81 3.70 17.34
CA GLN A 109 27.60 3.55 15.90
C GLN A 109 26.18 3.07 15.54
N ILE A 110 25.55 2.27 16.41
CA ILE A 110 24.19 1.76 16.21
C ILE A 110 23.14 2.84 16.47
N GLU A 111 23.34 3.63 17.51
CA GLU A 111 22.45 4.76 17.83
C GLU A 111 22.51 5.83 16.74
N TRP A 112 23.67 5.98 16.12
CA TRP A 112 23.86 6.86 14.97
C TRP A 112 23.07 6.41 13.75
N ILE A 113 23.10 5.12 13.42
CA ILE A 113 22.30 4.55 12.32
C ILE A 113 20.81 4.83 12.56
N ILE A 114 20.34 4.66 13.80
CA ILE A 114 18.96 4.99 14.16
C ILE A 114 18.69 6.49 14.03
N LEU A 115 19.56 7.35 14.55
CA LEU A 115 19.38 8.81 14.47
C LEU A 115 19.32 9.28 13.01
N HIS A 116 20.20 8.76 12.17
CA HIS A 116 20.30 9.20 10.79
C HIS A 116 19.18 8.64 9.89
N HIS A 117 18.95 7.33 9.91
CA HIS A 117 17.96 6.72 9.02
C HIS A 117 16.52 6.95 9.51
N TYR A 118 16.27 6.76 10.81
CA TYR A 118 14.92 6.85 11.35
C TYR A 118 14.46 8.29 11.58
N PHE A 119 15.31 9.14 12.18
CA PHE A 119 14.90 10.50 12.56
C PHE A 119 15.19 11.55 11.48
N HIS A 120 16.29 11.43 10.73
CA HIS A 120 16.63 12.40 9.68
C HIS A 120 16.03 12.04 8.32
N TYR A 121 16.17 10.80 7.85
CA TYR A 121 15.60 10.35 6.56
C TYR A 121 14.16 9.83 6.63
N GLY A 122 13.62 9.63 7.85
CA GLY A 122 12.24 9.17 8.04
C GLY A 122 12.00 7.71 7.65
N GLU A 123 13.05 6.90 7.50
CA GLU A 123 12.92 5.47 7.22
C GLU A 123 12.21 4.75 8.37
N THR A 124 11.40 3.75 8.05
CA THR A 124 10.82 2.84 9.02
C THR A 124 11.87 1.89 9.59
N LEU A 125 11.65 1.38 10.81
CA LEU A 125 12.55 0.38 11.39
C LEU A 125 12.60 -0.92 10.57
N GLN A 126 11.57 -1.19 9.75
CA GLN A 126 11.53 -2.33 8.84
C GLN A 126 12.44 -2.13 7.63
N GLU A 127 12.48 -0.91 7.07
CA GLU A 127 13.41 -0.56 5.99
C GLU A 127 14.86 -0.63 6.50
N ILE A 128 15.13 -0.09 7.69
CA ILE A 128 16.46 -0.16 8.32
C ILE A 128 16.87 -1.61 8.60
N ALA A 129 15.96 -2.46 9.06
CA ALA A 129 16.24 -3.90 9.25
C ALA A 129 16.52 -4.62 7.92
N GLY A 130 16.03 -4.09 6.79
CA GLY A 130 16.23 -4.65 5.46
C GLY A 130 17.65 -4.44 4.91
N HIS A 131 18.36 -3.40 5.35
CA HIS A 131 19.71 -3.06 4.86
C HIS A 131 20.79 -3.02 5.95
N SER A 132 20.43 -3.29 7.21
CA SER A 132 21.37 -3.37 8.34
C SER A 132 21.45 -4.78 8.93
N PRO A 133 22.53 -5.13 9.66
CA PRO A 133 22.66 -6.45 10.29
C PRO A 133 21.82 -6.60 11.58
N TYR A 134 20.95 -5.64 11.91
CA TYR A 134 20.23 -5.60 13.17
C TYR A 134 18.78 -6.08 13.03
N THR A 135 18.31 -6.81 14.04
CA THR A 135 16.93 -7.25 14.11
C THR A 135 15.99 -6.09 14.48
N LEU A 136 14.72 -6.18 14.08
CA LEU A 136 13.68 -5.22 14.48
C LEU A 136 13.62 -4.97 15.99
N CYS A 137 13.76 -6.03 16.80
CA CYS A 137 13.74 -5.92 18.25
C CYS A 137 14.91 -5.05 18.78
N GLN A 138 16.11 -5.26 18.24
CA GLN A 138 17.29 -4.45 18.57
C GLN A 138 17.09 -3.00 18.13
N LEU A 139 16.62 -2.76 16.90
CA LEU A 139 16.37 -1.40 16.41
C LEU A 139 15.34 -0.65 17.25
N HIS A 140 14.29 -1.32 17.73
CA HIS A 140 13.34 -0.74 18.69
C HIS A 140 13.97 -0.36 20.02
N TYR A 141 14.86 -1.20 20.55
CA TYR A 141 15.61 -0.92 21.78
C TYR A 141 16.50 0.33 21.60
N TRP A 142 17.26 0.38 20.50
CA TRP A 142 18.15 1.50 20.21
C TRP A 142 17.40 2.80 19.91
N LYS A 143 16.24 2.74 19.23
CA LYS A 143 15.34 3.90 19.07
C LYS A 143 14.94 4.51 20.40
N LYS A 144 14.56 3.69 21.39
CA LYS A 144 14.22 4.20 22.73
C LYS A 144 15.43 4.86 23.41
N LYS A 145 16.62 4.29 23.21
CA LYS A 145 17.86 4.83 23.78
C LYS A 145 18.25 6.17 23.13
N CYS A 146 18.12 6.30 21.80
CA CYS A 146 18.32 7.58 21.11
C CYS A 146 17.32 8.65 21.58
N LEU A 147 16.04 8.31 21.75
CA LEU A 147 15.03 9.24 22.28
C LEU A 147 15.40 9.76 23.67
N PHE A 148 15.95 8.90 24.54
CA PHE A 148 16.41 9.30 25.86
C PHE A 148 17.56 10.31 25.77
N HIS A 149 18.57 10.06 24.93
CA HIS A 149 19.68 10.99 24.72
C HIS A 149 19.24 12.33 24.12
N LEU A 150 18.29 12.30 23.17
CA LEU A 150 17.69 13.51 22.61
C LEU A 150 16.90 14.29 23.65
N GLN A 151 16.16 13.60 24.52
CA GLN A 151 15.42 14.26 25.60
C GLN A 151 16.35 14.94 26.61
N GLU A 152 17.45 14.29 27.00
CA GLU A 152 18.48 14.90 27.86
C GLU A 152 19.12 16.13 27.21
N PHE A 153 19.33 16.09 25.89
CA PHE A 153 19.85 17.21 25.11
C PHE A 153 18.91 18.42 25.17
N TYR A 154 17.64 18.22 24.80
CA TYR A 154 16.61 19.27 24.82
C TYR A 154 16.39 19.85 26.23
N GLN A 155 16.51 19.04 27.27
CA GLN A 155 16.40 19.50 28.65
C GLN A 155 17.59 20.39 29.08
N LYS A 156 18.79 20.14 28.56
CA LYS A 156 19.97 21.00 28.84
C LYS A 156 19.87 22.34 28.13
N GLU A 157 19.43 22.35 26.87
CA GLU A 157 19.20 23.57 26.09
C GLU A 157 18.13 24.47 26.74
N LYS A 158 17.04 23.90 27.27
CA LYS A 158 15.96 24.66 27.94
C LYS A 158 16.31 25.27 29.31
N VAL A 159 17.41 24.86 29.94
CA VAL A 159 17.84 25.38 31.26
C VAL A 159 18.89 26.50 31.10
N GLY A 160 19.26 26.83 29.86
CA GLY A 160 20.21 27.89 29.52
C GLY A 160 19.62 29.30 29.36
N ASP A 161 18.33 29.49 29.64
CA ASP A 161 17.66 30.81 29.75
C ASP A 161 17.51 31.24 31.22
#